data_AF-A0A1C5J4R8-F1
#
_entry.id   AF-A0A1C5J4R8-F1
#
_cell.length_a   1.000
_cell.length_b   1.000
_cell.length_c   1.000
_cell.angle_alpha   90.00
_cell.angle_beta   90.00
_cell.angle_gamma   90.00
#
_symmetry.space_group_name_H-M   'P 1'
#
loop_
_entity.id
_entity.type
_entity.pdbx_description
1 polymer ?
#
loop_
_entity_poly.entity_id
_entity_poly.type
_entity_poly.pdbx_seq_one_letter_code
_entity_poly.pdbx_strand_id
1 'polypeptide(L)'
;MSSTFPALSATPAHTEPLARRTSLRLSATLLLVGQLLYIVVTQFHAAGDANNHSAVFAEYAGSGIWTAVHLGQFAGMAIFLAGLLALFFALDVQAKTARWAGRFGAASAVATLALYGVLQAVDGVALKQAVNAWASAPDAEKAARFASAEAIRWLEWGVRSYQNFALGLALLLFAAAVMRTAWLPRPLAHLMGLSGLTYLVQGWVVGSAGFSQTETIAIVLAFVLDVAWMIWLVVVAWRIQDSQAPSPGR
;
A
#
# COMPACT_ATOMS: atom_id res chain seq x y z
N MET A 1 -12.91 44.62 47.60
CA MET A 1 -11.65 43.96 47.24
C MET A 1 -11.92 43.04 46.06
N SER A 2 -11.54 43.49 44.87
CA SER A 2 -11.69 42.75 43.60
C SER A 2 -10.56 41.74 43.45
N SER A 3 -10.88 40.52 43.00
CA SER A 3 -9.89 39.57 42.49
C SER A 3 -10.41 39.00 41.17
N THR A 4 -10.06 39.67 40.08
CA THR A 4 -10.19 39.16 38.72
C THR A 4 -8.96 38.31 38.40
N PHE A 5 -9.14 37.00 38.24
CA PHE A 5 -8.16 36.16 37.53
C PHE A 5 -8.35 36.35 36.02
N PRO A 6 -7.30 36.64 35.23
CA PRO A 6 -7.39 36.56 33.79
C PRO A 6 -7.33 35.10 33.35
N ALA A 7 -8.33 34.66 32.59
CA ALA A 7 -8.24 33.42 31.83
C ALA A 7 -7.21 33.60 30.70
N LEU A 8 -6.13 32.81 30.74
CA LEU A 8 -5.20 32.65 29.63
C LEU A 8 -5.90 31.88 28.51
N SER A 9 -6.52 32.61 27.58
CA SER A 9 -6.86 32.09 26.25
C SER A 9 -5.58 31.93 25.44
N ALA A 10 -4.94 30.77 25.53
CA ALA A 10 -3.93 30.36 24.56
C ALA A 10 -4.63 30.02 23.24
N THR A 11 -4.56 30.91 22.26
CA THR A 11 -5.10 30.71 20.92
C THR A 11 -4.24 29.66 20.16
N PRO A 12 -4.75 28.46 19.80
CA PRO A 12 -3.97 27.47 19.02
C PRO A 12 -4.12 27.63 17.50
N ALA A 13 -4.75 28.71 17.03
CA ALA A 13 -5.23 28.81 15.64
C ALA A 13 -4.11 28.88 14.58
N HIS A 14 -2.89 29.29 14.94
CA HIS A 14 -1.78 29.43 13.98
C HIS A 14 -0.95 28.16 13.77
N THR A 15 -1.01 27.17 14.66
CA THR A 15 -0.20 25.93 14.59
C THR A 15 -0.89 24.80 13.82
N GLU A 16 -2.22 24.73 13.88
CA GLU A 16 -3.08 23.76 13.18
C GLU A 16 -2.84 23.71 11.64
N PRO A 17 -2.78 24.85 10.92
CA PRO A 17 -2.57 24.85 9.47
C PRO A 17 -1.18 24.36 9.05
N LEU A 18 -0.14 24.66 9.83
CA LEU A 18 1.24 24.27 9.53
C LEU A 18 1.45 22.77 9.78
N ALA A 19 0.98 22.25 10.92
CA ALA A 19 1.07 20.83 11.23
C ALA A 19 0.35 19.97 10.19
N ARG A 20 -0.86 20.39 9.78
CA ARG A 20 -1.65 19.72 8.73
C ARG A 20 -0.92 19.67 7.38
N ARG A 21 -0.29 20.78 6.99
CA ARG A 21 0.51 20.86 5.76
C ARG A 21 1.69 19.90 5.82
N THR A 22 2.48 19.93 6.89
CA THR A 22 3.62 19.03 7.08
C THR A 22 3.20 17.56 7.01
N SER A 23 2.07 17.20 7.65
CA SER A 23 1.51 15.85 7.58
C SER A 23 1.08 15.44 6.16
N LEU A 24 0.43 16.34 5.42
CA LEU A 24 0.03 16.07 4.03
C LEU A 24 1.24 15.87 3.13
N ARG A 25 2.32 16.65 3.35
CA ARG A 25 3.57 16.52 2.61
C ARG A 25 4.26 15.20 2.86
N LEU A 26 4.43 14.88 4.13
CA LEU A 26 4.99 13.62 4.57
C LEU A 26 4.20 12.46 3.95
N SER A 27 2.87 12.52 4.02
CA SER A 27 2.00 11.52 3.40
C SER A 27 2.24 11.37 1.90
N ALA A 28 2.16 12.48 1.14
CA ALA A 28 2.34 12.45 -0.31
C ALA A 28 3.70 11.89 -0.72
N THR A 29 4.77 12.28 -0.01
CA THR A 29 6.12 11.79 -0.24
C THR A 29 6.25 10.31 0.07
N LEU A 30 5.78 9.85 1.24
CA LEU A 30 5.85 8.44 1.63
C LEU A 30 5.07 7.55 0.67
N LEU A 31 3.86 7.96 0.28
CA LEU A 31 3.04 7.23 -0.69
C LEU A 31 3.78 7.02 -2.02
N LEU A 32 4.26 8.12 -2.61
CA LEU A 32 4.92 8.07 -3.91
C LEU A 32 6.25 7.31 -3.84
N VAL A 33 7.08 7.57 -2.82
CA VAL A 33 8.38 6.89 -2.66
C VAL A 33 8.19 5.40 -2.38
N GLY A 34 7.25 5.04 -1.50
CA GLY A 34 6.92 3.64 -1.20
C GLY A 34 6.46 2.89 -2.45
N GLN A 35 5.55 3.49 -3.23
CA GLN A 35 5.05 2.92 -4.47
C GLN A 35 6.15 2.74 -5.52
N LEU A 36 6.99 3.77 -5.74
CA LEU A 36 8.07 3.69 -6.71
C LEU A 36 9.14 2.68 -6.29
N LEU A 37 9.51 2.65 -5.01
CA LEU A 37 10.43 1.65 -4.47
C LEU A 37 9.88 0.23 -4.70
N TYR A 38 8.60 0.02 -4.39
CA TYR A 38 7.94 -1.27 -4.61
C TYR A 38 8.02 -1.72 -6.07
N ILE A 39 7.66 -0.83 -7.01
CA ILE A 39 7.67 -1.11 -8.45
C ILE A 39 9.09 -1.46 -8.91
N VAL A 40 10.07 -0.66 -8.52
CA VAL A 40 11.48 -0.84 -8.90
C VAL A 40 12.01 -2.17 -8.37
N VAL A 41 11.80 -2.48 -7.09
CA VAL A 41 12.24 -3.76 -6.49
C VAL A 41 11.56 -4.94 -7.18
N THR A 42 10.28 -4.82 -7.51
CA THR A 42 9.52 -5.88 -8.20
C THR A 42 10.10 -6.23 -9.58
N GLN A 43 10.82 -5.31 -10.24
CA GLN A 43 11.48 -5.63 -11.52
C GLN A 43 12.60 -6.67 -11.38
N PHE A 44 13.13 -6.88 -10.18
CA PHE A 44 14.17 -7.88 -9.88
C PHE A 44 13.59 -9.21 -9.37
N HIS A 45 12.27 -9.32 -9.24
CA HIS A 45 11.61 -10.55 -8.84
C HIS A 45 11.72 -11.59 -9.96
N ALA A 46 12.09 -12.83 -9.61
CA ALA A 46 12.19 -13.90 -10.59
C ALA A 46 10.79 -14.22 -11.11
N ALA A 47 10.58 -14.09 -12.42
CA ALA A 47 9.27 -14.17 -13.04
C ALA A 47 9.19 -15.33 -14.05
N GLY A 48 7.97 -15.72 -14.39
CA GLY A 48 7.65 -16.77 -15.34
C GLY A 48 6.14 -16.97 -15.41
N ASP A 49 5.68 -18.04 -16.05
CA ASP A 49 4.28 -18.45 -15.90
C ASP A 49 4.04 -18.90 -14.45
N ALA A 50 3.50 -17.98 -13.66
CA ALA A 50 3.37 -18.08 -12.22
C ALA A 50 2.37 -19.16 -11.75
N ASN A 51 1.59 -19.73 -12.68
CA ASN A 51 0.69 -20.86 -12.45
C ASN A 51 1.25 -22.19 -13.00
N ASN A 52 2.34 -22.15 -13.78
CA ASN A 52 3.13 -23.34 -14.07
C ASN A 52 4.12 -23.57 -12.91
N HIS A 53 3.65 -24.25 -11.86
CA HIS A 53 4.40 -24.44 -10.62
C HIS A 53 5.77 -25.11 -10.84
N SER A 54 5.87 -26.09 -11.74
CA SER A 54 7.15 -26.74 -12.05
C SER A 54 8.18 -25.76 -12.62
N ALA A 55 7.79 -25.00 -13.64
CA ALA A 55 8.67 -24.03 -14.27
C ALA A 55 9.04 -22.89 -13.32
N VAL A 56 8.03 -22.30 -12.66
CA VAL A 56 8.26 -21.12 -11.81
C VAL A 56 9.04 -21.45 -10.54
N PHE A 57 8.84 -22.63 -9.95
CA PHE A 57 9.63 -23.04 -8.78
C PHE A 57 11.10 -23.25 -9.13
N ALA A 58 11.42 -23.67 -10.35
CA ALA A 58 12.80 -23.78 -10.81
C ALA A 58 13.46 -22.39 -10.91
N GLU A 59 12.75 -21.40 -11.45
CA GLU A 59 13.20 -20.00 -11.49
C GLU A 59 13.41 -19.44 -10.08
N TYR A 60 12.46 -19.70 -9.17
CA TYR A 60 12.55 -19.25 -7.79
C TYR A 60 13.74 -19.90 -7.08
N ALA A 61 13.97 -21.19 -7.28
CA ALA A 61 15.11 -21.91 -6.72
C ALA A 61 16.45 -21.36 -7.24
N GLY A 62 16.53 -21.03 -8.54
CA GLY A 62 17.70 -20.42 -9.17
C GLY A 62 17.99 -18.98 -8.74
N SER A 63 17.01 -18.25 -8.20
CA SER A 63 17.20 -16.87 -7.78
C SER A 63 18.02 -16.74 -6.49
N GLY A 64 19.19 -16.09 -6.58
CA GLY A 64 20.07 -15.79 -5.44
C GLY A 64 19.64 -14.57 -4.61
N ILE A 65 18.78 -13.71 -5.15
CA ILE A 65 18.34 -12.46 -4.50
C ILE A 65 16.88 -12.50 -4.05
N TRP A 66 16.21 -13.64 -4.18
CA TRP A 66 14.78 -13.82 -3.88
C TRP A 66 14.34 -13.16 -2.57
N THR A 67 14.94 -13.54 -1.45
CA THR A 67 14.56 -13.02 -0.12
C THR A 67 14.85 -11.51 0.01
N ALA A 68 15.90 -11.00 -0.64
CA ALA A 68 16.22 -9.58 -0.63
C ALA A 68 15.17 -8.75 -1.41
N VAL A 69 14.70 -9.27 -2.55
CA VAL A 69 13.61 -8.65 -3.33
C VAL A 69 12.34 -8.56 -2.48
N HIS A 70 11.97 -9.64 -1.80
CA HIS A 70 10.81 -9.70 -0.92
C HIS A 70 10.91 -8.75 0.28
N LEU A 71 12.10 -8.65 0.89
CA LEU A 71 12.36 -7.64 1.92
C LEU A 71 12.21 -6.20 1.39
N GLY A 72 12.70 -5.93 0.17
CA GLY A 72 12.54 -4.63 -0.48
C GLY A 72 11.07 -4.31 -0.82
N GLN A 73 10.30 -5.30 -1.27
CA GLN A 73 8.85 -5.18 -1.47
C GLN A 73 8.12 -4.88 -0.16
N PHE A 74 8.48 -5.58 0.92
CA PHE A 74 7.98 -5.30 2.27
C PHE A 74 8.26 -3.86 2.68
N ALA A 75 9.50 -3.38 2.51
CA ALA A 75 9.88 -2.02 2.85
C ALA A 75 9.10 -0.98 2.03
N GLY A 76 8.96 -1.18 0.72
CA GLY A 76 8.17 -0.31 -0.16
C GLY A 76 6.70 -0.24 0.28
N MET A 77 6.08 -1.38 0.53
CA MET A 77 4.69 -1.45 1.02
C MET A 77 4.53 -0.81 2.40
N ALA A 78 5.46 -1.04 3.32
CA ALA A 78 5.43 -0.43 4.65
C ALA A 78 5.51 1.10 4.59
N ILE A 79 6.38 1.64 3.73
CA ILE A 79 6.50 3.09 3.49
C ILE A 79 5.20 3.64 2.88
N PHE A 80 4.64 2.97 1.88
CA PHE A 80 3.34 3.33 1.29
C PHE A 80 2.23 3.37 2.36
N LEU A 81 2.12 2.32 3.20
CA LEU A 81 1.08 2.23 4.23
C LEU A 81 1.28 3.28 5.34
N ALA A 82 2.54 3.59 5.70
CA ALA A 82 2.85 4.70 6.58
C ALA A 82 2.39 6.04 5.99
N GLY A 83 2.49 6.21 4.67
CA GLY A 83 1.93 7.34 3.94
C GLY A 83 0.41 7.46 4.04
N LEU A 84 -0.34 6.34 3.96
CA LEU A 84 -1.79 6.33 4.21
C LEU A 84 -2.14 6.69 5.66
N LEU A 85 -1.38 6.20 6.63
CA LEU A 85 -1.56 6.58 8.04
C LEU A 85 -1.26 8.06 8.27
N ALA A 86 -0.23 8.61 7.64
CA ALA A 86 0.04 10.05 7.66
C ALA A 86 -1.11 10.85 6.99
N LEU A 87 -1.70 10.31 5.91
CA LEU A 87 -2.87 10.92 5.25
C LEU A 87 -4.05 11.01 6.21
N PHE A 88 -4.30 9.97 7.00
CA PHE A 88 -5.37 9.95 8.00
C PHE A 88 -5.26 11.12 8.98
N PHE A 89 -4.06 11.41 9.49
CA PHE A 89 -3.83 12.56 10.37
C PHE A 89 -3.92 13.91 9.64
N ALA A 90 -3.59 13.96 8.35
CA ALA A 90 -3.64 15.19 7.56
C ALA A 90 -5.07 15.62 7.17
N LEU A 91 -6.02 14.68 7.07
CA LEU A 91 -7.37 14.97 6.56
C LEU A 91 -8.25 15.73 7.56
N ASP A 92 -7.93 15.78 8.86
CA ASP A 92 -8.69 16.39 9.97
C ASP A 92 -10.15 16.73 9.63
N VAL A 93 -10.96 15.68 9.54
CA VAL A 93 -12.31 15.76 9.01
C VAL A 93 -13.31 16.04 10.14
N GLN A 94 -13.94 17.22 10.09
CA GLN A 94 -14.92 17.66 11.10
C GLN A 94 -16.27 16.89 11.02
N ALA A 95 -16.61 16.32 9.86
CA ALA A 95 -17.85 15.57 9.66
C ALA A 95 -17.77 14.15 10.26
N LYS A 96 -18.71 13.82 11.18
CA LYS A 96 -18.73 12.55 11.94
C LYS A 96 -18.60 11.28 11.09
N THR A 97 -19.24 11.21 9.92
CA THR A 97 -19.21 10.00 9.06
C THR A 97 -17.89 9.84 8.32
N ALA A 98 -17.27 10.93 7.86
CA ALA A 98 -15.97 10.89 7.20
C ALA A 98 -14.83 10.61 8.19
N ARG A 99 -15.01 10.98 9.47
CA ARG A 99 -14.10 10.57 10.55
C ARG A 99 -14.07 9.06 10.76
N TRP A 100 -15.20 8.36 10.64
CA TRP A 100 -15.24 6.90 10.74
C TRP A 100 -14.63 6.23 9.51
N ALA A 101 -14.90 6.74 8.30
CA ALA A 101 -14.26 6.24 7.09
C ALA A 101 -12.72 6.30 7.21
N GLY A 102 -12.17 7.42 7.67
CA GLY A 102 -10.73 7.53 7.90
C GLY A 102 -10.19 6.52 8.94
N ARG A 103 -10.91 6.29 10.04
CA ARG A 103 -10.50 5.33 11.08
C ARG A 103 -10.51 3.90 10.59
N PHE A 104 -11.58 3.49 9.92
CA PHE A 104 -11.66 2.15 9.32
C PHE A 104 -10.65 2.01 8.19
N GLY A 105 -10.39 3.07 7.41
CA GLY A 105 -9.33 3.09 6.40
C GLY A 105 -7.94 2.86 7.01
N ALA A 106 -7.63 3.55 8.12
CA ALA A 106 -6.38 3.35 8.85
C ALA A 106 -6.27 1.93 9.45
N ALA A 107 -7.35 1.41 10.02
CA ALA A 107 -7.39 0.04 10.53
C ALA A 107 -7.17 -1.00 9.41
N SER A 108 -7.82 -0.80 8.25
CA SER A 108 -7.62 -1.63 7.06
C SER A 108 -6.17 -1.54 6.56
N ALA A 109 -5.55 -0.36 6.56
CA ALA A 109 -4.14 -0.20 6.18
C ALA A 109 -3.19 -0.96 7.13
N VAL A 110 -3.47 -0.97 8.44
CA VAL A 110 -2.72 -1.78 9.41
C VAL A 110 -2.92 -3.28 9.16
N ALA A 111 -4.17 -3.71 8.89
CA ALA A 111 -4.46 -5.10 8.52
C ALA A 111 -3.74 -5.50 7.22
N THR A 112 -3.68 -4.61 6.22
CA THR A 112 -2.89 -4.80 4.99
C THR A 112 -1.42 -4.99 5.32
N LEU A 113 -0.83 -4.18 6.20
CA LEU A 113 0.58 -4.32 6.58
C LEU A 113 0.86 -5.67 7.23
N ALA A 114 0.00 -6.09 8.15
CA ALA A 114 0.13 -7.38 8.83
C ALA A 114 0.03 -8.55 7.83
N LEU A 115 -0.98 -8.54 6.96
CA LEU A 115 -1.15 -9.55 5.91
C LEU A 115 0.00 -9.54 4.91
N TYR A 116 0.53 -8.37 4.58
CA TYR A 116 1.69 -8.27 3.70
C TYR A 116 2.96 -8.81 4.38
N GLY A 117 3.14 -8.58 5.68
CA GLY A 117 4.21 -9.23 6.45
C GLY A 117 4.12 -10.75 6.42
N VAL A 118 2.91 -11.31 6.59
CA VAL A 118 2.66 -12.75 6.44
C VAL A 118 2.94 -13.21 5.01
N LEU A 119 2.49 -12.47 4.00
CA LEU A 119 2.77 -12.78 2.60
C LEU A 119 4.27 -12.89 2.34
N GLN A 120 5.06 -11.97 2.87
CA GLN A 120 6.51 -11.96 2.70
C GLN A 120 7.20 -13.11 3.45
N ALA A 121 6.64 -13.56 4.59
CA ALA A 121 7.10 -14.77 5.26
C ALA A 121 6.75 -16.04 4.46
N VAL A 122 5.59 -16.08 3.79
CA VAL A 122 5.14 -17.20 2.97
C VAL A 122 5.92 -17.26 1.65
N ASP A 123 5.93 -16.19 0.88
CA ASP A 123 6.53 -16.09 -0.46
C ASP A 123 8.05 -15.91 -0.39
N GLY A 124 8.49 -14.87 0.31
CA GLY A 124 9.90 -14.47 0.37
C GLY A 124 10.80 -15.40 1.16
N VAL A 125 10.23 -16.22 2.05
CA VAL A 125 10.99 -17.09 2.96
C VAL A 125 10.56 -18.55 2.85
N ALA A 126 9.33 -18.91 3.21
CA ALA A 126 8.91 -20.30 3.28
C ALA A 126 8.91 -20.98 1.91
N LEU A 127 8.34 -20.33 0.89
CA LEU A 127 8.31 -20.84 -0.48
C LEU A 127 9.73 -20.99 -1.01
N LYS A 128 10.62 -20.02 -0.77
CA LYS A 128 12.03 -20.11 -1.15
C LYS A 128 12.71 -21.36 -0.58
N GLN A 129 12.51 -21.63 0.71
CA GLN A 129 13.08 -22.83 1.33
C GLN A 129 12.47 -24.11 0.72
N ALA A 130 11.16 -24.13 0.48
CA ALA A 130 10.47 -25.27 -0.10
C ALA A 130 10.94 -25.57 -1.53
N VAL A 131 11.05 -24.56 -2.40
CA VAL A 131 11.50 -24.75 -3.78
C VAL A 131 12.98 -25.08 -3.88
N ASN A 132 13.83 -24.54 -3.00
CA ASN A 132 15.23 -24.94 -2.91
C ASN A 132 15.37 -26.41 -2.50
N ALA A 133 14.64 -26.82 -1.46
CA ALA A 133 14.65 -28.21 -0.98
C ALA A 133 14.12 -29.18 -2.05
N TRP A 134 13.06 -28.79 -2.77
CA TRP A 134 12.58 -29.54 -3.92
C TRP A 134 13.64 -29.63 -5.02
N ALA A 135 14.24 -28.51 -5.42
CA ALA A 135 15.23 -28.46 -6.50
C ALA A 135 16.45 -29.36 -6.22
N SER A 136 16.89 -29.46 -4.97
CA SER A 136 18.01 -30.34 -4.56
C SER A 136 17.61 -31.77 -4.17
N ALA A 137 16.32 -32.10 -4.12
CA ALA A 137 15.88 -33.41 -3.64
C ALA A 137 16.25 -34.55 -4.60
N PRO A 138 16.58 -35.76 -4.07
CA PRO A 138 16.66 -36.99 -4.85
C PRO A 138 15.34 -37.30 -5.55
N ASP A 139 15.39 -38.05 -6.65
CA ASP A 139 14.21 -38.39 -7.47
C ASP A 139 13.09 -39.03 -6.66
N ALA A 140 13.43 -39.92 -5.72
CA ALA A 140 12.47 -40.59 -4.85
C ALA A 140 11.67 -39.63 -3.94
N GLU A 141 12.22 -38.47 -3.57
CA GLU A 141 11.55 -37.46 -2.74
C GLU A 141 10.95 -36.31 -3.55
N LYS A 142 11.29 -36.20 -4.83
CA LYS A 142 11.00 -35.02 -5.66
C LYS A 142 9.52 -34.67 -5.69
N ALA A 143 8.66 -35.67 -5.87
CA ALA A 143 7.21 -35.48 -5.92
C ALA A 143 6.64 -34.97 -4.58
N ALA A 144 7.10 -35.52 -3.45
CA ALA A 144 6.63 -35.11 -2.13
C ALA A 144 7.08 -33.68 -1.76
N ARG A 145 8.31 -33.32 -2.13
CA ARG A 145 8.85 -31.96 -1.91
C ARG A 145 8.15 -30.93 -2.81
N PHE A 146 7.80 -31.33 -4.04
CA PHE A 146 7.01 -30.49 -4.95
C PHE A 146 5.64 -30.18 -4.35
N ALA A 147 4.89 -31.19 -3.91
CA ALA A 147 3.59 -31.00 -3.28
C ALA A 147 3.64 -30.10 -2.04
N SER A 148 4.74 -30.16 -1.28
CA SER A 148 4.97 -29.27 -0.15
C SER A 148 5.15 -27.81 -0.60
N ALA A 149 5.91 -27.55 -1.67
CA ALA A 149 6.07 -26.21 -2.23
C ALA A 149 4.76 -25.68 -2.83
N GLU A 150 3.96 -26.52 -3.48
CA GLU A 150 2.63 -26.15 -3.98
C GLU A 150 1.68 -25.73 -2.87
N ALA A 151 1.67 -26.45 -1.75
CA ALA A 151 0.84 -26.07 -0.60
C ALA A 151 1.19 -24.66 -0.08
N ILE A 152 2.49 -24.32 -0.04
CA ILE A 152 2.93 -22.96 0.34
C ILE A 152 2.51 -21.93 -0.73
N ARG A 153 2.59 -22.28 -2.01
CA ARG A 153 2.12 -21.43 -3.12
C ARG A 153 0.62 -21.14 -3.05
N TRP A 154 -0.22 -22.12 -2.70
CA TRP A 154 -1.65 -21.87 -2.51
C TRP A 154 -1.93 -21.04 -1.25
N LEU A 155 -1.14 -21.21 -0.19
CA LEU A 155 -1.22 -20.32 0.98
C LEU A 155 -0.87 -18.88 0.59
N GLU A 156 0.14 -18.68 -0.25
CA GLU A 156 0.49 -17.37 -0.80
C GLU A 156 -0.68 -16.74 -1.57
N TRP A 157 -1.37 -17.51 -2.42
CA TRP A 157 -2.55 -17.02 -3.15
C TRP A 157 -3.62 -16.52 -2.19
N GLY A 158 -3.91 -17.30 -1.14
CA GLY A 158 -4.86 -16.94 -0.10
C GLY A 158 -4.45 -15.67 0.64
N VAL A 159 -3.21 -15.59 1.11
CA VAL A 159 -2.73 -14.41 1.86
C VAL A 159 -2.70 -13.16 0.97
N ARG A 160 -2.23 -13.28 -0.28
CA ARG A 160 -2.24 -12.17 -1.25
C ARG A 160 -3.67 -11.72 -1.55
N SER A 161 -4.62 -12.64 -1.66
CA SER A 161 -6.03 -12.35 -1.86
C SER A 161 -6.60 -11.46 -0.74
N TYR A 162 -6.49 -11.90 0.51
CA TYR A 162 -7.00 -11.13 1.66
C TYR A 162 -6.23 -9.83 1.88
N GLN A 163 -4.93 -9.80 1.59
CA GLN A 163 -4.14 -8.56 1.63
C GLN A 163 -4.64 -7.53 0.62
N ASN A 164 -4.90 -7.95 -0.62
CA ASN A 164 -5.47 -7.11 -1.68
C ASN A 164 -6.87 -6.60 -1.30
N PHE A 165 -7.73 -7.45 -0.72
CA PHE A 165 -9.04 -7.00 -0.22
C PHE A 165 -8.92 -5.93 0.88
N ALA A 166 -8.02 -6.14 1.85
CA ALA A 166 -7.78 -5.17 2.91
C ALA A 166 -7.25 -3.83 2.36
N LEU A 167 -6.32 -3.88 1.39
CA LEU A 167 -5.77 -2.69 0.74
C LEU A 167 -6.85 -1.95 -0.08
N GLY A 168 -7.63 -2.69 -0.88
CA GLY A 168 -8.73 -2.12 -1.65
C GLY A 168 -9.75 -1.42 -0.77
N LEU A 169 -10.13 -2.05 0.35
CA LEU A 169 -11.00 -1.44 1.34
C LEU A 169 -10.38 -0.18 1.96
N ALA A 170 -9.09 -0.20 2.31
CA ALA A 170 -8.39 0.97 2.84
C ALA A 170 -8.48 2.15 1.85
N LEU A 171 -8.12 1.93 0.59
CA LEU A 171 -8.13 2.98 -0.44
C LEU A 171 -9.53 3.53 -0.70
N LEU A 172 -10.56 2.69 -0.72
CA LEU A 172 -11.95 3.14 -0.88
C LEU A 172 -12.41 4.01 0.30
N LEU A 173 -12.05 3.64 1.52
CA LEU A 173 -12.40 4.40 2.73
C LEU A 173 -11.65 5.72 2.81
N PHE A 174 -10.36 5.73 2.45
CA PHE A 174 -9.61 6.96 2.30
C PHE A 174 -10.18 7.83 1.16
N ALA A 175 -10.64 7.24 0.05
CA ALA A 175 -11.22 7.99 -1.06
C ALA A 175 -12.51 8.68 -0.64
N ALA A 176 -13.35 7.99 0.14
CA ALA A 176 -14.53 8.59 0.75
C ALA A 176 -14.18 9.76 1.70
N ALA A 177 -13.09 9.64 2.48
CA ALA A 177 -12.62 10.72 3.34
C ALA A 177 -12.08 11.93 2.54
N VAL A 178 -11.27 11.67 1.50
CA VAL A 178 -10.75 12.71 0.59
C VAL A 178 -11.89 13.42 -0.14
N MET A 179 -12.89 12.68 -0.64
CA MET A 179 -14.07 13.25 -1.32
C MET A 179 -14.86 14.25 -0.44
N ARG A 180 -14.80 14.05 0.88
CA ARG A 180 -15.47 14.90 1.88
C ARG A 180 -14.61 16.09 2.34
N THR A 181 -13.39 16.21 1.81
CA THR A 181 -12.42 17.24 2.19
C THR A 181 -12.42 18.35 1.13
N ALA A 182 -13.02 19.50 1.46
CA ALA A 182 -13.36 20.55 0.49
C ALA A 182 -12.17 21.16 -0.27
N TRP A 183 -10.96 21.11 0.30
CA TRP A 183 -9.75 21.68 -0.29
C TRP A 183 -8.94 20.67 -1.11
N LEU A 184 -9.37 19.40 -1.16
CA LEU A 184 -8.77 18.38 -2.03
C LEU A 184 -9.58 18.24 -3.33
N PRO A 185 -8.90 18.09 -4.49
CA PRO A 185 -9.59 17.97 -5.77
C PRO A 185 -10.32 16.63 -5.87
N ARG A 186 -11.59 16.66 -6.31
CA ARG A 186 -12.42 15.43 -6.47
C ARG A 186 -11.80 14.34 -7.37
N PRO A 187 -11.13 14.68 -8.50
CA PRO A 187 -10.44 13.67 -9.31
C PRO A 187 -9.43 12.81 -8.55
N LEU A 188 -8.75 13.36 -7.52
CA LEU A 188 -7.85 12.61 -6.66
C LEU A 188 -8.58 11.46 -5.96
N ALA A 189 -9.74 11.74 -5.38
CA ALA A 189 -10.57 10.72 -4.73
C ALA A 189 -11.09 9.68 -5.73
N HIS A 190 -11.42 10.08 -6.96
CA HIS A 190 -11.85 9.13 -8.00
C HIS A 190 -10.73 8.16 -8.40
N LEU A 191 -9.52 8.66 -8.64
CA LEU A 191 -8.38 7.80 -8.98
C LEU A 191 -8.02 6.84 -7.83
N MET A 192 -8.02 7.35 -6.59
CA MET A 192 -7.76 6.51 -5.42
C MET A 192 -8.86 5.46 -5.21
N GLY A 193 -10.13 5.83 -5.45
CA GLY A 193 -11.26 4.89 -5.42
C GLY A 193 -11.17 3.83 -6.51
N LEU A 194 -10.80 4.20 -7.74
CA LEU A 194 -10.55 3.25 -8.83
C LEU A 194 -9.41 2.29 -8.49
N SER A 195 -8.33 2.79 -7.90
CA SER A 195 -7.22 1.95 -7.41
C SER A 195 -7.73 0.93 -6.40
N GLY A 196 -8.55 1.36 -5.44
CA GLY A 196 -9.18 0.48 -4.46
C GLY A 196 -10.05 -0.62 -5.10
N LEU A 197 -10.86 -0.29 -6.11
CA LEU A 197 -11.64 -1.28 -6.86
C LEU A 197 -10.74 -2.27 -7.60
N THR A 198 -9.65 -1.82 -8.21
CA THR A 198 -8.68 -2.68 -8.87
C THR A 198 -8.06 -3.68 -7.88
N TYR A 199 -7.73 -3.27 -6.65
CA TYR A 199 -7.26 -4.20 -5.62
C TYR A 199 -8.32 -5.20 -5.16
N LEU A 200 -9.62 -4.83 -5.11
CA LEU A 200 -10.67 -5.82 -4.85
C LEU A 200 -10.75 -6.87 -5.96
N VAL A 201 -10.61 -6.45 -7.22
CA VAL A 201 -10.54 -7.37 -8.37
C VAL A 201 -9.32 -8.27 -8.24
N GLN A 202 -8.14 -7.72 -7.92
CA GLN A 202 -6.94 -8.52 -7.69
C GLN A 202 -7.15 -9.55 -6.58
N GLY A 203 -7.76 -9.14 -5.46
CA GLY A 203 -8.08 -10.04 -4.35
C GLY A 203 -8.91 -11.23 -4.78
N TRP A 204 -9.93 -11.00 -5.61
CA TRP A 204 -10.76 -12.08 -6.17
C TRP A 204 -9.99 -12.97 -7.15
N VAL A 205 -9.28 -12.36 -8.09
CA VAL A 205 -8.58 -13.09 -9.17
C VAL A 205 -7.47 -13.96 -8.61
N VAL A 206 -6.59 -13.42 -7.76
CA VAL A 206 -5.49 -14.21 -7.19
C VAL A 206 -5.98 -15.35 -6.30
N GLY A 207 -7.08 -15.13 -5.55
CA GLY A 207 -7.66 -16.17 -4.70
C GLY A 207 -8.34 -17.31 -5.46
N SER A 208 -8.85 -17.05 -6.67
CA SER A 208 -9.59 -18.03 -7.46
C SER A 208 -8.78 -18.68 -8.58
N ALA A 209 -7.84 -17.94 -9.17
CA ALA A 209 -7.09 -18.33 -10.35
C ALA A 209 -5.57 -18.14 -10.21
N GLY A 210 -5.09 -17.79 -9.02
CA GLY A 210 -3.67 -17.54 -8.77
C GLY A 210 -3.13 -16.36 -9.56
N PHE A 211 -1.84 -16.39 -9.85
CA PHE A 211 -1.12 -15.31 -10.52
C PHE A 211 -1.28 -15.38 -12.04
N SER A 212 -2.53 -15.35 -12.48
CA SER A 212 -2.91 -15.39 -13.88
C SER A 212 -2.49 -14.13 -14.67
N GLN A 213 -2.63 -14.18 -15.99
CA GLN A 213 -2.46 -13.00 -16.85
C GLN A 213 -3.43 -11.87 -16.45
N THR A 214 -4.65 -12.20 -16.05
CA THR A 214 -5.64 -11.23 -15.57
C THR A 214 -5.15 -10.52 -14.31
N GLU A 215 -4.55 -11.26 -13.36
CA GLU A 215 -3.96 -10.67 -12.16
C GLU A 215 -2.81 -9.72 -12.52
N THR A 216 -1.94 -10.14 -13.46
CA THR A 216 -0.83 -9.30 -13.93
C THR A 216 -1.33 -7.97 -14.52
N ILE A 217 -2.36 -8.02 -15.36
CA ILE A 217 -2.98 -6.81 -15.93
C ILE A 217 -3.56 -5.91 -14.82
N ALA A 218 -4.25 -6.52 -13.84
CA ALA A 218 -4.82 -5.78 -12.72
C ALA A 218 -3.75 -5.13 -11.82
N ILE A 219 -2.60 -5.79 -11.62
CA ILE A 219 -1.44 -5.23 -10.91
C ILE A 219 -0.90 -4.00 -11.63
N VAL A 220 -0.66 -4.10 -12.94
CA VAL A 220 -0.15 -2.97 -13.74
C VAL A 220 -1.13 -1.80 -13.73
N LEU A 221 -2.43 -2.09 -13.85
CA LEU A 221 -3.47 -1.06 -13.77
C LEU A 221 -3.45 -0.35 -12.40
N ALA A 222 -3.34 -1.11 -11.30
CA ALA A 222 -3.23 -0.52 -9.97
C ALA A 222 -1.97 0.36 -9.84
N PHE A 223 -0.81 -0.08 -10.34
CA PHE A 223 0.41 0.74 -10.33
C PHE A 223 0.22 2.09 -11.05
N VAL A 224 -0.40 2.07 -12.23
CA VAL A 224 -0.65 3.29 -13.01
C VAL A 224 -1.59 4.23 -12.26
N LEU A 225 -2.70 3.71 -11.74
CA LEU A 225 -3.67 4.50 -10.99
C LEU A 225 -3.05 5.06 -9.69
N ASP A 226 -2.30 4.23 -8.98
CA ASP A 226 -1.64 4.59 -7.73
C ASP A 226 -0.64 5.73 -7.92
N VAL A 227 0.28 5.56 -8.88
CA VAL A 227 1.26 6.60 -9.21
C VAL A 227 0.55 7.89 -9.66
N ALA A 228 -0.51 7.79 -10.47
CA ALA A 228 -1.24 8.96 -10.96
C ALA A 228 -1.86 9.78 -9.82
N TRP A 229 -2.57 9.15 -8.89
CA TRP A 229 -3.19 9.89 -7.78
C TRP A 229 -2.14 10.40 -6.79
N MET A 230 -1.05 9.67 -6.55
CA MET A 230 0.03 10.12 -5.67
C MET A 230 0.80 11.32 -6.22
N ILE A 231 1.13 11.32 -7.52
CA ILE A 231 1.74 12.48 -8.18
C ILE A 231 0.82 13.69 -8.04
N TRP A 232 -0.48 13.51 -8.24
CA TRP A 232 -1.44 14.59 -8.03
C TRP A 232 -1.46 15.07 -6.57
N LEU A 233 -1.45 14.15 -5.60
CA LEU A 233 -1.39 14.51 -4.19
C LEU A 233 -0.14 15.33 -3.85
N VAL A 234 1.02 14.97 -4.41
CA VAL A 234 2.27 15.75 -4.28
C VAL A 234 2.08 17.16 -4.85
N VAL A 235 1.53 17.28 -6.06
CA VAL A 235 1.26 18.60 -6.68
C VAL A 235 0.34 19.45 -5.81
N VAL A 236 -0.74 18.88 -5.26
CA VAL A 236 -1.69 19.58 -4.39
C VAL A 236 -1.02 20.04 -3.10
N ALA A 237 -0.28 19.16 -2.44
CA ALA A 237 0.35 19.45 -1.16
C ALA A 237 1.45 20.54 -1.24
N TRP A 238 1.99 20.77 -2.44
CA TRP A 238 3.00 21.80 -2.69
C TRP A 238 2.35 23.12 -3.17
N ARG A 239 1.31 23.07 -4.01
CA ARG A 239 0.57 24.27 -4.45
C ARG A 239 -0.17 25.01 -3.33
N ILE A 240 -0.60 24.32 -2.28
CA ILE A 240 -1.20 24.96 -1.09
C ILE A 240 -0.22 25.95 -0.41
N GLN A 241 1.09 25.86 -0.68
CA GLN A 241 2.11 26.78 -0.17
C GLN A 241 2.13 28.12 -0.90
N ASP A 242 2.07 28.09 -2.23
CA ASP A 242 2.37 29.26 -3.06
C ASP A 242 1.27 30.32 -2.99
N SER A 243 0.03 29.91 -2.70
CA SER A 243 -1.12 30.83 -2.60
C SER A 243 -1.14 31.69 -1.32
N GLN A 244 -0.16 31.56 -0.43
CA GLN A 244 -0.11 32.27 0.87
C GLN A 244 1.27 32.86 1.20
N ALA A 245 2.21 32.88 0.24
CA ALA A 245 3.41 33.70 0.39
C ALA A 245 3.01 35.19 0.39
N PRO A 246 3.50 36.03 1.32
CA PRO A 246 3.20 37.46 1.29
C PRO A 246 3.62 38.02 -0.06
N SER A 247 2.72 38.71 -0.74
CA SER A 247 3.08 39.54 -1.88
C SER A 247 4.22 40.48 -1.43
N PRO A 248 5.39 40.48 -2.09
CA PRO A 248 6.41 41.47 -1.78
C PRO A 248 5.78 42.84 -2.02
N GLY A 249 5.68 43.62 -0.94
CA GLY A 249 4.92 44.86 -0.92
C GLY A 249 5.30 45.80 -2.07
N ARG A 250 4.28 46.35 -2.73
CA ARG A 250 4.37 47.60 -3.47
C ARG A 250 3.75 48.70 -2.63
#